data_AF-A0A167ZCP9-F1
#
_entry.id   AF-A0A167ZCP9-F1
#
_cell.length_a   1.000
_cell.length_b   1.000
_cell.length_c   1.000
_cell.angle_alpha   90.00
_cell.angle_beta   90.00
_cell.angle_gamma   90.00
#
_symmetry.space_group_name_H-M   'P 1'
#
loop_
_entity.id
_entity.type
_entity.pdbx_description
1 polymer ?
#
loop_
_entity_poly.entity_id
_entity_poly.type
_entity_poly.pdbx_seq_one_letter_code
_entity_poly.pdbx_strand_id
1 'polypeptide(L)'
;MANIIPLKLYSHAGGPNPWKVAIILEELGLPYESKLLDFSQVKQEPYVSLNPNGRVPALEDPNANITLWEAEKYQTRVWEHFQMSGQGPYFGQLIWFTRYHPEQVESAKERYANEVKRVTGVIDAHLKKQKTKYLVGDKLTYADLMFVPWAHVMATFPGLDLSQYETYGAWLKSLTDRPAVAKILKDREEAMAASK
;
A
#
# COMPACT_ATOMS: atom_id res chain seq x y z
N MET A 1 -11.71 32.65 -18.32
CA MET A 1 -11.06 31.55 -17.57
C MET A 1 -10.72 30.48 -18.58
N ALA A 2 -9.55 29.85 -18.50
CA ALA A 2 -9.20 28.76 -19.42
C ALA A 2 -10.25 27.64 -19.32
N ASN A 3 -10.60 27.00 -20.43
CA ASN A 3 -11.51 25.85 -20.42
C ASN A 3 -10.78 24.67 -19.75
N ILE A 4 -10.98 24.51 -18.44
CA ILE A 4 -10.47 23.37 -17.66
C ILE A 4 -11.34 22.16 -18.00
N ILE A 5 -10.72 21.10 -18.50
CA ILE A 5 -11.33 19.80 -18.73
C ILE A 5 -11.67 19.18 -17.37
N PRO A 6 -12.89 18.66 -17.14
CA PRO A 6 -13.24 18.07 -15.85
C PRO A 6 -12.29 16.94 -15.42
N LEU A 7 -11.89 16.95 -14.15
CA LEU A 7 -11.15 15.86 -13.50
C LEU A 7 -12.03 14.61 -13.44
N LYS A 8 -11.48 13.38 -13.39
CA LYS A 8 -12.28 12.17 -13.12
C LYS A 8 -11.94 11.60 -11.75
N LEU A 9 -12.93 11.59 -10.86
CA LEU A 9 -12.83 11.00 -9.53
C LEU A 9 -13.42 9.59 -9.52
N TYR A 10 -12.58 8.57 -9.40
CA TYR A 10 -13.06 7.21 -9.15
C TYR A 10 -13.49 7.08 -7.70
N SER A 11 -14.73 6.68 -7.51
CA SER A 11 -15.45 6.76 -6.24
C SER A 11 -16.23 5.46 -5.96
N HIS A 12 -16.80 5.34 -4.76
CA HIS A 12 -17.73 4.28 -4.39
C HIS A 12 -18.79 4.88 -3.46
N ALA A 13 -20.06 4.60 -3.71
CA ALA A 13 -21.18 5.25 -3.01
C ALA A 13 -21.09 5.09 -1.48
N GLY A 14 -20.86 3.87 -1.00
CA GLY A 14 -20.75 3.57 0.43
C GLY A 14 -19.38 3.84 1.08
N GLY A 15 -18.37 4.26 0.32
CA GLY A 15 -17.02 4.47 0.84
C GLY A 15 -16.80 5.92 1.26
N PRO A 16 -16.33 6.24 2.49
CA PRO A 16 -16.21 7.64 2.92
C PRO A 16 -15.04 8.40 2.31
N ASN A 17 -14.00 7.70 1.82
CA ASN A 17 -12.76 8.34 1.40
C ASN A 17 -12.87 9.17 0.10
N PRO A 18 -13.57 8.72 -0.96
CA PRO A 18 -13.76 9.53 -2.17
C PRO A 18 -14.50 10.84 -1.94
N TRP A 19 -15.46 10.85 -1.02
CA TRP A 19 -16.23 12.05 -0.69
C TRP A 19 -15.36 13.16 -0.09
N LYS A 20 -14.26 12.82 0.60
CA LYS A 20 -13.27 13.81 1.06
C LYS A 20 -12.64 14.57 -0.12
N VAL A 21 -12.34 13.86 -1.21
CA VAL A 21 -11.78 14.46 -2.42
C VAL A 21 -12.85 15.31 -3.12
N ALA A 22 -14.06 14.79 -3.26
CA ALA A 22 -15.19 15.53 -3.84
C ALA A 22 -15.44 16.87 -3.12
N ILE A 23 -15.46 16.87 -1.77
CA ILE A 23 -15.60 18.10 -0.97
C ILE A 23 -14.52 19.12 -1.33
N ILE A 24 -13.25 18.71 -1.43
CA ILE A 24 -12.16 19.62 -1.79
C ILE A 24 -12.32 20.15 -3.22
N LEU A 25 -12.75 19.32 -4.17
CA LEU A 25 -12.97 19.76 -5.55
C LEU A 25 -14.10 20.79 -5.66
N GLU A 26 -15.20 20.59 -4.91
CA GLU A 26 -16.30 21.56 -4.80
C GLU A 26 -15.83 22.88 -4.16
N GLU A 27 -15.12 22.82 -3.03
CA GLU A 27 -14.58 24.02 -2.34
C GLU A 27 -13.63 24.83 -3.22
N LEU A 28 -12.88 24.17 -4.10
CA LEU A 28 -11.95 24.82 -5.03
C LEU A 28 -12.61 25.25 -6.35
N GLY A 29 -13.89 24.94 -6.57
CA GLY A 29 -14.60 25.21 -7.83
C GLY A 29 -13.99 24.49 -9.03
N LEU A 30 -13.34 23.35 -8.82
CA LEU A 30 -12.71 22.57 -9.88
C LEU A 30 -13.73 21.62 -10.53
N PRO A 31 -13.94 21.68 -11.85
CA PRO A 31 -14.89 20.79 -12.50
C PRO A 31 -14.40 19.33 -12.43
N TYR A 32 -15.29 18.40 -12.07
CA TYR A 32 -14.98 16.97 -12.03
C TYR A 32 -16.20 16.10 -12.35
N GLU A 33 -15.93 14.87 -12.78
CA GLU A 33 -16.90 13.79 -12.98
C GLU A 33 -16.60 12.64 -12.01
N SER A 34 -17.61 12.19 -11.25
CA SER A 34 -17.46 11.03 -10.38
C SER A 34 -17.81 9.73 -11.10
N LYS A 35 -16.85 8.82 -11.20
CA LYS A 35 -17.05 7.45 -11.66
C LYS A 35 -17.27 6.53 -10.47
N LEU A 36 -18.53 6.17 -10.22
CA LEU A 36 -18.87 5.22 -9.16
C LEU A 36 -18.52 3.79 -9.59
N LEU A 37 -17.64 3.16 -8.83
CA LEU A 37 -17.26 1.77 -8.96
C LEU A 37 -17.92 0.97 -7.83
N ASP A 38 -18.31 -0.27 -8.13
CA ASP A 38 -18.68 -1.27 -7.13
C ASP A 38 -17.43 -1.86 -6.46
N PHE A 39 -17.57 -2.38 -5.24
CA PHE A 39 -16.46 -3.05 -4.54
C PHE A 39 -15.90 -4.27 -5.30
N SER A 40 -16.70 -4.91 -6.14
CA SER A 40 -16.22 -6.00 -7.01
C SER A 40 -15.28 -5.48 -8.10
N GLN A 41 -15.49 -4.24 -8.58
CA GLN A 41 -14.75 -3.65 -9.70
C GLN A 41 -13.42 -3.03 -9.27
N VAL A 42 -13.31 -2.53 -8.03
CA VAL A 42 -12.07 -1.87 -7.55
C VAL A 42 -10.87 -2.83 -7.47
N LYS A 43 -11.08 -4.14 -7.57
CA LYS A 43 -10.01 -5.16 -7.58
C LYS A 43 -9.70 -5.71 -8.98
N GLN A 44 -10.31 -5.16 -10.02
CA GLN A 44 -10.23 -5.66 -11.38
C GLN A 44 -9.67 -4.62 -12.35
N GLU A 45 -9.24 -5.07 -13.52
CA GLU A 45 -8.92 -4.15 -14.63
C GLU A 45 -10.21 -3.46 -15.12
N PRO A 46 -10.12 -2.21 -15.63
CA PRO A 46 -8.90 -1.42 -15.78
C PRO A 46 -8.49 -0.67 -14.51
N TYR A 47 -9.27 -0.75 -13.42
CA TYR A 47 -9.04 0.11 -12.25
C TYR A 47 -7.73 -0.19 -11.53
N VAL A 48 -7.32 -1.46 -11.42
CA VAL A 48 -6.03 -1.79 -10.77
C VAL A 48 -4.81 -1.34 -11.57
N SER A 49 -4.96 -1.05 -12.87
CA SER A 49 -3.94 -0.34 -13.64
C SER A 49 -3.82 1.13 -13.25
N LEU A 50 -4.91 1.75 -12.77
CA LEU A 50 -4.92 3.12 -12.25
C LEU A 50 -4.49 3.17 -10.78
N ASN A 51 -4.97 2.25 -9.95
CA ASN A 51 -4.62 2.18 -8.54
C ASN A 51 -4.31 0.74 -8.13
N PRO A 52 -3.04 0.34 -8.00
CA PRO A 52 -2.65 -1.05 -7.74
C PRO A 52 -3.14 -1.55 -6.37
N ASN A 53 -3.44 -0.66 -5.41
CA ASN A 53 -4.08 -1.05 -4.15
C ASN A 53 -5.53 -1.53 -4.37
N GLY A 54 -6.16 -1.12 -5.47
CA GLY A 54 -7.53 -1.47 -5.81
C GLY A 54 -8.52 -0.97 -4.76
N ARG A 55 -8.37 0.28 -4.33
CA ARG A 55 -9.28 0.96 -3.40
C ARG A 55 -9.56 2.36 -3.95
N VAL A 56 -10.74 2.90 -3.67
CA VAL A 56 -11.07 4.29 -4.03
C VAL A 56 -10.67 5.25 -2.88
N PRO A 57 -10.39 6.53 -3.17
CA PRO A 57 -10.44 7.17 -4.48
C PRO A 57 -9.19 7.03 -5.34
N ALA A 58 -9.35 7.33 -6.63
CA ALA A 58 -8.28 7.73 -7.55
C ALA A 58 -8.76 8.96 -8.35
N LEU A 59 -7.86 9.87 -8.75
CA LEU A 59 -8.22 11.11 -9.44
C LEU A 59 -7.39 11.26 -10.73
N GLU A 60 -8.05 11.36 -11.89
CA GLU A 60 -7.45 11.72 -13.18
C GLU A 60 -7.58 13.23 -13.42
N ASP A 61 -6.44 13.87 -13.72
CA ASP A 61 -6.38 15.26 -14.20
C ASP A 61 -5.96 15.32 -15.67
N PRO A 62 -6.93 15.43 -16.60
CA PRO A 62 -6.64 15.52 -18.03
C PRO A 62 -5.97 16.84 -18.44
N ASN A 63 -6.00 17.88 -17.61
CA ASN A 63 -5.40 19.18 -17.92
C ASN A 63 -3.88 19.16 -17.81
N ALA A 64 -3.36 18.36 -16.88
CA ALA A 64 -1.93 18.13 -16.74
C ALA A 64 -1.47 16.85 -17.46
N ASN A 65 -2.40 16.08 -18.05
CA ASN A 65 -2.20 14.69 -18.45
C ASN A 65 -1.57 13.84 -17.31
N ILE A 66 -1.95 14.16 -16.08
CA ILE A 66 -1.50 13.48 -14.87
C ILE A 66 -2.72 12.77 -14.33
N THR A 67 -2.64 11.45 -14.23
CA THR A 67 -3.45 10.82 -13.20
C THR A 67 -2.73 11.02 -11.88
N LEU A 68 -3.40 11.47 -10.81
CA LEU A 68 -2.84 11.60 -9.46
C LEU A 68 -2.58 10.21 -8.86
N TRP A 69 -1.63 9.54 -9.48
CA TRP A 69 -0.89 8.33 -9.18
C TRP A 69 0.29 8.16 -10.16
N GLU A 70 0.52 9.00 -11.18
CA GLU A 70 1.54 8.76 -12.23
C GLU A 70 2.88 9.50 -11.99
N ALA A 71 2.88 10.72 -11.43
CA ALA A 71 4.17 11.37 -11.17
C ALA A 71 4.89 10.65 -10.02
N GLU A 72 6.19 10.34 -10.16
CA GLU A 72 6.97 9.55 -9.18
C GLU A 72 6.78 10.03 -7.72
N LYS A 73 6.69 11.35 -7.51
CA LYS A 73 6.42 11.97 -6.20
C LYS A 73 5.05 11.56 -5.63
N TYR A 74 4.00 11.58 -6.47
CA TYR A 74 2.65 11.17 -6.06
C TYR A 74 2.55 9.66 -5.94
N GLN A 75 3.22 8.88 -6.81
CA GLN A 75 3.35 7.43 -6.66
C GLN A 75 3.95 7.05 -5.31
N THR A 76 5.03 7.72 -4.92
CA THR A 76 5.67 7.51 -3.62
C THR A 76 4.70 7.80 -2.48
N ARG A 77 3.89 8.87 -2.56
CA ARG A 77 2.86 9.17 -1.56
C ARG A 77 1.72 8.16 -1.53
N VAL A 78 1.32 7.61 -2.68
CA VAL A 78 0.31 6.54 -2.73
C VAL A 78 0.83 5.29 -2.01
N TRP A 79 2.08 4.91 -2.27
CA TRP A 79 2.75 3.83 -1.54
C TRP A 79 2.91 4.14 -0.05
N GLU A 80 3.19 5.39 0.30
CA GLU A 80 3.23 5.86 1.70
C GLU A 80 1.89 5.67 2.39
N HIS A 81 0.79 6.13 1.78
CA HIS A 81 -0.55 5.92 2.33
C HIS A 81 -0.92 4.43 2.39
N PHE A 82 -0.50 3.63 1.41
CA PHE A 82 -0.72 2.18 1.44
C PHE A 82 0.06 1.52 2.58
N GLN A 83 1.30 1.91 2.82
CA GLN A 83 2.10 1.46 3.95
C GLN A 83 1.44 1.83 5.28
N MET A 84 1.15 3.13 5.47
CA MET A 84 0.65 3.71 6.71
C MET A 84 -0.78 3.29 7.05
N SER A 85 -1.64 3.03 6.06
CA SER A 85 -3.05 2.67 6.29
C SER A 85 -3.36 1.19 6.02
N GLY A 86 -2.54 0.50 5.22
CA GLY A 86 -2.76 -0.88 4.79
C GLY A 86 -1.81 -1.88 5.45
N GLN A 87 -0.52 -1.58 5.53
CA GLN A 87 0.45 -2.46 6.18
C GLN A 87 0.45 -2.26 7.69
N GLY A 88 0.88 -1.08 8.15
CA GLY A 88 1.19 -0.84 9.57
C GLY A 88 0.06 -1.22 10.54
N PRO A 89 -1.16 -0.67 10.39
CA PRO A 89 -2.26 -0.94 11.32
C PRO A 89 -2.63 -2.42 11.36
N TYR A 90 -2.79 -3.07 10.21
CA TYR A 90 -3.27 -4.45 10.13
C TYR A 90 -2.22 -5.47 10.55
N PHE A 91 -0.96 -5.22 10.23
CA PHE A 91 0.17 -6.04 10.67
C PHE A 91 0.30 -5.94 12.19
N GLY A 92 0.14 -4.73 12.75
CA GLY A 92 0.08 -4.51 14.19
C GLY A 92 -1.07 -5.26 14.85
N GLN A 93 -2.26 -5.30 14.25
CA GLN A 93 -3.39 -6.07 14.78
C GLN A 93 -3.09 -7.58 14.84
N LEU A 94 -2.44 -8.15 13.81
CA LEU A 94 -2.01 -9.55 13.87
C LEU A 94 -1.10 -9.80 15.08
N ILE A 95 -0.11 -8.93 15.31
CA ILE A 95 0.77 -9.04 16.48
C ILE A 95 -0.03 -8.92 17.77
N TRP A 96 -0.93 -7.95 17.88
CA TRP A 96 -1.75 -7.70 19.06
C TRP A 96 -2.59 -8.91 19.45
N PHE A 97 -3.39 -9.45 18.53
CA PHE A 97 -4.22 -10.62 18.79
C PHE A 97 -3.42 -11.91 18.99
N THR A 98 -2.16 -11.95 18.56
CA THR A 98 -1.28 -13.11 18.77
C THR A 98 -0.52 -13.05 20.10
N ARG A 99 -0.10 -11.87 20.54
CA ARG A 99 0.88 -11.73 21.65
C ARG A 99 0.35 -11.00 22.88
N TYR A 100 -0.61 -10.10 22.72
CA TYR A 100 -0.94 -9.12 23.76
C TYR A 100 -2.40 -9.15 24.19
N HIS A 101 -3.33 -9.51 23.30
CA HIS A 101 -4.75 -9.56 23.64
C HIS A 101 -4.99 -10.61 24.74
N PRO A 102 -5.74 -10.29 25.82
CA PRO A 102 -5.91 -11.19 26.97
C PRO A 102 -6.67 -12.48 26.61
N GLU A 103 -7.55 -12.40 25.62
CA GLU A 103 -8.29 -13.54 25.09
C GLU A 103 -7.70 -14.01 23.77
N GLN A 104 -7.74 -15.33 23.54
CA GLN A 104 -7.32 -15.94 22.29
C GLN A 104 -8.49 -15.96 21.29
N VAL A 105 -8.53 -14.96 20.41
CA VAL A 105 -9.59 -14.78 19.41
C VAL A 105 -9.11 -15.26 18.03
N GLU A 106 -9.31 -16.55 17.74
CA GLU A 106 -8.76 -17.16 16.52
C GLU A 106 -9.27 -16.51 15.22
N SER A 107 -10.55 -16.14 15.16
CA SER A 107 -11.12 -15.46 13.98
C SER A 107 -10.47 -14.09 13.72
N ALA A 108 -10.03 -13.39 14.76
CA ALA A 108 -9.30 -12.13 14.62
C ALA A 108 -7.88 -12.37 14.07
N LYS A 109 -7.16 -13.36 14.62
CA LYS A 109 -5.83 -13.75 14.13
C LYS A 109 -5.89 -14.15 12.65
N GLU A 110 -6.85 -14.99 12.27
CA GLU A 110 -7.03 -15.42 10.89
C GLU A 110 -7.34 -14.23 9.97
N ARG A 111 -8.25 -13.33 10.39
CA ARG A 111 -8.58 -12.13 9.64
C ARG A 111 -7.34 -11.28 9.34
N TYR A 112 -6.50 -11.02 10.34
CA TYR A 112 -5.33 -10.16 10.16
C TYR A 112 -4.19 -10.89 9.45
N ALA A 113 -4.04 -12.21 9.61
CA ALA A 113 -3.12 -13.00 8.81
C ALA A 113 -3.49 -12.97 7.31
N ASN A 114 -4.78 -13.05 7.01
CA ASN A 114 -5.28 -12.93 5.64
C ASN A 114 -5.07 -11.51 5.07
N GLU A 115 -5.19 -10.46 5.90
CA GLU A 115 -4.86 -9.10 5.44
C GLU A 115 -3.36 -8.90 5.21
N VAL A 116 -2.49 -9.52 6.00
CA VAL A 116 -1.03 -9.55 5.74
C VAL A 116 -0.75 -10.18 4.38
N LYS A 117 -1.31 -11.38 4.13
CA LYS A 117 -1.20 -12.06 2.83
C LYS A 117 -1.73 -11.18 1.68
N ARG A 118 -2.87 -10.52 1.87
CA ARG A 118 -3.46 -9.62 0.85
C ARG A 118 -2.56 -8.43 0.53
N VAL A 119 -1.99 -7.77 1.55
CA VAL A 119 -1.08 -6.64 1.36
C VAL A 119 0.20 -7.09 0.65
N THR A 120 0.78 -8.22 1.07
CA THR A 120 1.94 -8.82 0.40
C THR A 120 1.63 -9.14 -1.06
N GLY A 121 0.47 -9.74 -1.35
CA GLY A 121 0.03 -10.06 -2.70
C GLY A 121 -0.17 -8.84 -3.61
N VAL A 122 -0.61 -7.70 -3.06
CA VAL A 122 -0.68 -6.44 -3.83
C VAL A 122 0.69 -5.98 -4.28
N ILE A 123 1.69 -6.03 -3.38
CA ILE A 123 3.06 -5.63 -3.70
C ILE A 123 3.67 -6.60 -4.72
N ASP A 124 3.51 -7.90 -4.51
CA ASP A 124 3.98 -8.96 -5.42
C ASP A 124 3.38 -8.79 -6.83
N ALA A 125 2.06 -8.60 -6.92
CA ALA A 125 1.37 -8.41 -8.19
C ALA A 125 1.79 -7.11 -8.90
N HIS A 126 1.99 -6.02 -8.15
CA HIS A 126 2.51 -4.77 -8.72
C HIS A 126 3.90 -4.97 -9.31
N LEU A 127 4.83 -5.54 -8.53
CA LEU A 127 6.20 -5.79 -8.98
C LEU A 127 6.27 -6.74 -10.18
N LYS A 128 5.38 -7.74 -10.28
CA LYS A 128 5.27 -8.62 -11.45
C LYS A 128 4.82 -7.89 -12.72
N LYS A 129 3.96 -6.87 -12.58
CA LYS A 129 3.49 -6.06 -13.71
C LYS A 129 4.51 -5.00 -14.15
N GLN A 130 5.32 -4.50 -13.22
CA GLN A 130 6.33 -3.49 -13.50
C GLN A 130 7.48 -4.06 -14.33
N LYS A 131 8.06 -3.23 -15.18
CA LYS A 131 9.31 -3.54 -15.91
C LYS A 131 10.56 -3.28 -15.06
N THR A 132 10.37 -2.81 -13.83
CA THR A 132 11.44 -2.40 -12.92
C THR A 132 11.36 -3.21 -11.63
N LYS A 133 12.45 -3.24 -10.88
CA LYS A 133 12.52 -3.93 -9.58
C LYS A 133 12.09 -3.06 -8.39
N TYR A 134 11.49 -1.89 -8.65
CA TYR A 134 11.14 -0.90 -7.64
C TYR A 134 9.65 -0.57 -7.71
N LEU A 135 9.09 -0.09 -6.60
CA LEU A 135 7.67 0.26 -6.53
C LEU A 135 7.32 1.50 -7.37
N VAL A 136 8.29 2.38 -7.62
CA VAL A 136 8.14 3.67 -8.29
C VAL A 136 9.31 3.89 -9.24
N GLY A 137 9.03 4.19 -10.50
CA GLY A 137 10.05 4.44 -11.52
C GLY A 137 11.04 3.29 -11.69
N ASP A 138 12.28 3.62 -12.05
CA ASP A 138 13.36 2.67 -12.35
C ASP A 138 14.49 2.66 -11.32
N LYS A 139 14.30 3.35 -10.18
CA LYS A 139 15.29 3.52 -9.11
C LYS A 139 14.70 3.26 -7.74
N LEU A 140 15.57 2.98 -6.78
CA LEU A 140 15.16 2.88 -5.37
C LEU A 140 14.61 4.22 -4.90
N THR A 141 13.46 4.18 -4.24
CA THR A 141 12.89 5.37 -3.59
C THR A 141 12.52 5.08 -2.14
N TYR A 142 12.04 6.11 -1.44
CA TYR A 142 11.42 5.93 -0.12
C TYR A 142 10.23 4.96 -0.18
N ALA A 143 9.55 4.85 -1.34
CA ALA A 143 8.45 3.92 -1.57
C ALA A 143 8.80 2.49 -1.17
N ASP A 144 10.01 2.04 -1.52
CA ASP A 144 10.46 0.69 -1.26
C ASP A 144 10.86 0.48 0.21
N LEU A 145 11.66 1.41 0.75
CA LEU A 145 12.32 1.24 2.03
C LEU A 145 11.35 1.24 3.23
N MET A 146 10.26 2.00 3.15
CA MET A 146 9.33 2.14 4.28
C MET A 146 8.58 0.85 4.65
N PHE A 147 8.47 -0.10 3.73
CA PHE A 147 7.82 -1.39 4.01
C PHE A 147 8.73 -2.35 4.77
N VAL A 148 10.05 -2.15 4.73
CA VAL A 148 11.06 -3.10 5.22
C VAL A 148 10.87 -3.46 6.71
N PRO A 149 10.66 -2.51 7.65
CA PRO A 149 10.59 -2.88 9.07
C PRO A 149 9.45 -3.86 9.38
N TRP A 150 8.25 -3.59 8.85
CA TRP A 150 7.09 -4.47 9.02
C TRP A 150 7.21 -5.76 8.23
N ALA A 151 7.74 -5.69 7.01
CA ALA A 151 7.99 -6.85 6.16
C ALA A 151 8.97 -7.84 6.82
N HIS A 152 10.04 -7.34 7.42
CA HIS A 152 11.04 -8.13 8.13
C HIS A 152 10.47 -8.81 9.39
N VAL A 153 9.62 -8.11 10.15
CA VAL A 153 8.89 -8.72 11.28
C VAL A 153 7.96 -9.84 10.80
N MET A 154 7.21 -9.63 9.71
CA MET A 154 6.28 -10.63 9.21
C MET A 154 6.98 -11.83 8.56
N ALA A 155 8.15 -11.65 7.95
CA ALA A 155 8.92 -12.73 7.34
C ALA A 155 9.31 -13.84 8.34
N THR A 156 9.36 -13.52 9.64
CA THR A 156 9.69 -14.47 10.71
C THR A 156 8.51 -14.70 11.67
N PHE A 157 7.31 -14.24 11.32
CA PHE A 157 6.16 -14.32 12.21
C PHE A 157 5.60 -15.75 12.27
N PRO A 158 5.43 -16.35 13.47
CA PRO A 158 4.97 -17.73 13.59
C PRO A 158 3.61 -17.96 12.93
N GLY A 159 3.47 -19.06 12.20
CA GLY A 159 2.21 -19.45 11.55
C GLY A 159 1.85 -18.64 10.30
N LEU A 160 2.72 -17.74 9.85
CA LEU A 160 2.52 -16.97 8.63
C LEU A 160 3.46 -17.47 7.52
N ASP A 161 2.86 -18.02 6.46
CA ASP A 161 3.58 -18.40 5.24
C ASP A 161 3.30 -17.40 4.11
N LEU A 162 4.38 -16.81 3.59
CA LEU A 162 4.40 -15.86 2.48
C LEU A 162 5.23 -16.35 1.29
N SER A 163 5.70 -17.60 1.32
CA SER A 163 6.61 -18.17 0.30
C SER A 163 6.05 -18.15 -1.12
N GLN A 164 4.73 -18.21 -1.27
CA GLN A 164 4.04 -18.08 -2.57
C GLN A 164 4.25 -16.72 -3.27
N TYR A 165 4.68 -15.68 -2.55
CA TYR A 165 4.91 -14.34 -3.09
C TYR A 165 6.39 -14.15 -3.45
N GLU A 166 6.87 -14.91 -4.43
CA GLU A 166 8.29 -14.99 -4.79
C GLU A 166 8.89 -13.65 -5.22
N THR A 167 8.15 -12.85 -5.98
CA THR A 167 8.64 -11.54 -6.47
C THR A 167 8.76 -10.55 -5.32
N TYR A 168 7.79 -10.54 -4.41
CA TYR A 168 7.89 -9.80 -3.15
C TYR A 168 9.08 -10.29 -2.30
N GLY A 169 9.28 -11.61 -2.19
CA GLY A 169 10.40 -12.18 -1.43
C GLY A 169 11.77 -11.73 -1.99
N ALA A 170 11.94 -11.81 -3.32
CA ALA A 170 13.15 -11.35 -4.00
C ALA A 170 13.36 -9.83 -3.83
N TRP A 171 12.29 -9.03 -3.96
CA TRP A 171 12.33 -7.59 -3.73
C TRP A 171 12.74 -7.26 -2.30
N LEU A 172 12.09 -7.85 -1.30
CA LEU A 172 12.43 -7.63 0.11
C LEU A 172 13.89 -8.01 0.39
N LYS A 173 14.34 -9.17 -0.10
CA LYS A 173 15.74 -9.58 0.05
C LYS A 173 16.70 -8.54 -0.54
N SER A 174 16.41 -8.03 -1.74
CA SER A 174 17.24 -7.01 -2.39
C SER A 174 17.33 -5.70 -1.59
N LEU A 175 16.28 -5.36 -0.83
CA LEU A 175 16.26 -4.20 0.06
C LEU A 175 17.02 -4.48 1.36
N THR A 176 16.84 -5.65 1.97
CA THR A 176 17.51 -6.01 3.22
C THR A 176 19.00 -6.27 3.04
N ASP A 177 19.45 -6.72 1.87
CA ASP A 177 20.87 -6.90 1.53
C ASP A 177 21.62 -5.57 1.39
N ARG A 178 20.92 -4.43 1.34
CA ARG A 178 21.57 -3.12 1.24
C ARG A 178 22.33 -2.81 2.54
N PRO A 179 23.59 -2.34 2.50
CA PRO A 179 24.41 -2.15 3.70
C PRO A 179 23.75 -1.29 4.79
N ALA A 180 23.10 -0.19 4.39
CA ALA A 180 22.40 0.69 5.34
C ALA A 180 21.21 0.01 6.02
N VAL A 181 20.43 -0.77 5.25
CA VAL A 181 19.24 -1.47 5.78
C VAL A 181 19.68 -2.62 6.68
N ALA A 182 20.64 -3.44 6.24
CA ALA A 182 21.22 -4.52 7.02
C ALA A 182 21.77 -4.04 8.36
N LYS A 183 22.49 -2.91 8.36
CA LYS A 183 22.98 -2.27 9.59
C LYS A 183 21.82 -1.94 10.54
N ILE A 184 20.77 -1.28 10.07
CA ILE A 184 19.63 -0.89 10.92
C ILE A 184 18.86 -2.11 11.45
N LEU A 185 18.73 -3.18 10.66
CA LEU A 185 18.11 -4.43 11.12
C LEU A 185 18.95 -5.09 12.23
N LYS A 186 20.28 -5.10 12.10
CA LYS A 186 21.21 -5.57 13.14
C LYS A 186 21.12 -4.71 14.40
N ASP A 187 21.16 -3.38 14.27
CA ASP A 187 21.03 -2.44 15.40
C ASP A 187 19.71 -2.70 16.17
N ARG A 188 18.61 -2.98 15.44
CA ARG A 188 17.32 -3.35 16.03
C ARG A 188 17.36 -4.70 16.77
N GLU A 189 18.00 -5.71 16.19
CA GLU A 189 18.15 -7.03 16.83
C GLU A 189 18.94 -6.92 18.13
N GLU A 190 20.04 -6.16 18.12
CA GLU A 190 20.87 -5.90 19.31
C GLU A 190 20.08 -5.16 20.40
N ALA A 191 19.31 -4.13 20.04
CA ALA A 191 18.44 -3.41 20.98
C ALA A 191 17.35 -4.31 21.60
N MET A 192 16.74 -5.18 20.79
CA MET A 192 15.74 -6.16 21.26
C MET A 192 16.34 -7.20 22.21
N ALA A 193 17.58 -7.64 21.97
CA ALA A 193 18.27 -8.59 22.83
C ALA A 193 18.65 -7.97 24.18
N ALA A 194 19.06 -6.69 24.20
CA ALA A 194 19.39 -5.96 25.42
C ALA A 194 18.16 -5.59 26.29
N SER A 195 16.96 -5.66 25.72
CA SER A 195 15.70 -5.31 26.40
C SER A 195 14.95 -6.51 26.99
N LYS A 196 15.51 -7.73 26.87
CA LYS A 196 14.97 -8.97 27.44
C LYS A 196 15.70 -9.31 28.73
#